data_AF-A0AB34K9K4-F1
#
_entry.id   AF-A0AB34K9K4-F1
#
_cell.length_a   1.000
_cell.length_b   1.000
_cell.length_c   1.000
_cell.angle_alpha   90.00
_cell.angle_beta   90.00
_cell.angle_gamma   90.00
#
_symmetry.space_group_name_H-M   'P 1'
#
loop_
_entity.id
_entity.type
_entity.pdbx_description
1 polymer ?
#
loop_
_entity_poly.entity_id
_entity_poly.type
_entity_poly.pdbx_seq_one_letter_code
_entity_poly.pdbx_strand_id
1 'polypeptide(L)'
;MTDDGLLPVEPKIYFANERTFLHWMHAGVSLASVAMVVTAAGNRSSVAWLVSGTFLSILSIFLMCYAYRTFLWRAEQIGSRDQSPADDRLGPAILAGSLLLAILVSGWVVLV
;
A
#
# COMPACT_ATOMS: atom_id res chain seq x y z
N MET A 1 5.16 -30.13 28.96
CA MET A 1 4.25 -29.86 27.83
C MET A 1 3.60 -28.54 28.13
N THR A 2 4.03 -27.46 27.49
CA THR A 2 3.38 -26.16 27.67
C THR A 2 2.01 -26.20 26.96
N ASP A 3 0.97 -25.71 27.61
CA ASP A 3 -0.43 -25.73 27.14
C ASP A 3 -0.65 -24.98 25.80
N ASP A 4 0.38 -24.30 25.30
CA ASP A 4 0.40 -23.47 24.09
C ASP A 4 -0.03 -24.22 22.81
N GLY A 5 0.13 -25.54 22.76
CA GLY A 5 -0.24 -26.37 21.60
C GLY A 5 -1.74 -26.63 21.46
N LEU A 6 -2.51 -26.53 22.56
CA LEU A 6 -3.97 -26.76 22.58
C LEU A 6 -4.78 -25.46 22.51
N LEU A 7 -4.14 -24.32 22.80
CA LEU A 7 -4.80 -23.03 22.80
C LEU A 7 -4.89 -22.48 21.36
N PRO A 8 -6.09 -22.09 20.90
CA PRO A 8 -6.27 -21.37 19.64
C PRO A 8 -5.37 -20.13 19.62
N VAL A 9 -4.88 -19.77 18.43
CA VAL A 9 -4.13 -18.53 18.23
C VAL A 9 -4.95 -17.35 18.75
N GLU A 10 -4.30 -16.48 19.53
CA GLU A 10 -4.99 -15.40 20.20
C GLU A 10 -5.59 -14.42 19.18
N PRO A 11 -6.92 -14.16 19.22
CA PRO A 11 -7.60 -13.34 18.22
C PRO A 11 -6.99 -11.94 18.04
N LYS A 12 -6.38 -11.40 19.10
CA LYS A 12 -5.76 -10.06 19.07
C LYS A 12 -4.66 -9.92 18.01
N ILE A 13 -3.95 -11.00 17.67
CA ILE A 13 -2.84 -10.96 16.71
C ILE A 13 -3.38 -10.77 15.30
N TYR A 14 -4.49 -11.42 14.96
CA TYR A 14 -5.19 -11.21 13.69
C TYR A 14 -5.72 -9.78 13.57
N PHE A 15 -6.34 -9.25 14.62
CA PHE A 15 -6.82 -7.86 14.64
C PHE A 15 -5.67 -6.83 14.50
N ALA A 16 -4.49 -7.12 15.03
CA ALA A 16 -3.32 -6.26 14.85
C ALA A 16 -2.84 -6.24 13.38
N ASN A 17 -2.87 -7.40 12.70
CA ASN A 17 -2.53 -7.50 11.29
C ASN A 17 -3.56 -6.77 10.41
N GLU A 18 -4.85 -6.97 10.66
CA GLU A 18 -5.94 -6.28 9.94
C GLU A 18 -5.83 -4.76 10.06
N ARG A 19 -5.56 -4.23 11.26
CA ARG A 19 -5.34 -2.78 11.46
C ARG A 19 -4.21 -2.25 10.58
N THR A 20 -3.11 -3.00 10.52
CA THR A 20 -1.95 -2.62 9.69
C THR A 20 -2.37 -2.62 8.22
N PHE A 21 -2.99 -3.71 7.73
CA PHE A 21 -3.51 -3.81 6.37
C PHE A 21 -4.44 -2.65 6.01
N LEU A 22 -5.41 -2.32 6.87
CA LEU A 22 -6.35 -1.21 6.65
C LEU A 22 -5.63 0.14 6.55
N HIS A 23 -4.58 0.35 7.34
CA HIS A 23 -3.77 1.56 7.26
C HIS A 23 -3.05 1.70 5.90
N TRP A 24 -2.43 0.62 5.41
CA TRP A 24 -1.78 0.61 4.09
C TRP A 24 -2.79 0.74 2.94
N MET A 25 -3.94 0.09 3.06
CA MET A 25 -5.05 0.21 2.09
C MET A 25 -5.59 1.63 2.03
N HIS A 26 -5.77 2.28 3.18
CA HIS A 26 -6.22 3.67 3.23
C HIS A 26 -5.23 4.62 2.53
N ALA A 27 -3.93 4.43 2.73
CA ALA A 27 -2.91 5.19 2.02
C ALA A 27 -2.99 4.98 0.49
N GLY A 28 -3.18 3.73 0.04
CA GLY A 28 -3.41 3.41 -1.37
C GLY A 28 -4.65 4.11 -1.94
N VAL A 29 -5.80 3.97 -1.31
CA VAL A 29 -7.05 4.63 -1.76
C VAL A 29 -6.92 6.16 -1.80
N SER A 30 -6.17 6.74 -0.86
CA SER A 30 -5.87 8.18 -0.87
C SER A 30 -5.04 8.56 -2.11
N LEU A 31 -4.03 7.76 -2.48
CA LEU A 31 -3.23 7.98 -3.69
C LEU A 31 -4.07 7.80 -4.97
N ALA A 32 -4.92 6.78 -5.04
CA ALA A 32 -5.88 6.61 -6.15
C ALA A 32 -6.80 7.82 -6.29
N SER A 33 -7.25 8.39 -5.18
CA SER A 33 -8.11 9.58 -5.17
C SER A 33 -7.40 10.79 -5.76
N VAL A 34 -6.13 11.00 -5.41
CA VAL A 34 -5.29 12.04 -6.04
C VAL A 34 -5.10 11.76 -7.53
N ALA A 35 -4.85 10.52 -7.92
CA ALA A 35 -4.72 10.13 -9.33
C ALA A 35 -5.98 10.48 -10.14
N MET A 36 -7.16 10.23 -9.59
CA MET A 36 -8.44 10.59 -10.20
C MET A 36 -8.59 12.11 -10.34
N VAL A 37 -8.27 12.87 -9.30
CA VAL A 37 -8.34 14.35 -9.35
C VAL A 37 -7.40 14.90 -10.42
N VAL A 38 -6.16 14.40 -10.51
CA VAL A 38 -5.20 14.82 -11.55
C VAL A 38 -5.74 14.48 -12.94
N THR A 39 -6.28 13.27 -13.12
CA THR A 39 -6.86 12.87 -14.42
C THR A 39 -8.06 13.75 -14.80
N ALA A 40 -8.88 14.14 -13.83
CA ALA A 40 -10.09 14.93 -14.03
C ALA A 40 -9.81 16.44 -14.21
N ALA A 41 -8.73 16.97 -13.62
CA ALA A 41 -8.35 18.36 -13.72
C ALA A 41 -7.71 18.74 -15.07
N GLY A 42 -7.19 17.76 -15.80
CA GLY A 42 -6.53 17.97 -17.08
C GLY A 42 -7.48 18.46 -18.18
N ASN A 43 -7.06 19.48 -18.92
CA ASN A 43 -7.77 19.89 -20.14
C ASN A 43 -7.68 18.74 -21.16
N ARG A 44 -8.78 18.42 -21.85
CA ARG A 44 -8.94 17.15 -22.61
C ARG A 44 -7.92 16.92 -23.73
N SER A 45 -7.22 17.98 -24.16
CA SER A 45 -6.15 17.94 -25.17
C SER A 45 -4.74 17.74 -24.59
N SER A 46 -4.56 17.79 -23.27
CA SER A 46 -3.24 17.72 -22.65
C SER A 46 -2.91 16.29 -22.24
N VAL A 47 -2.17 15.60 -23.11
CA VAL A 47 -1.72 14.21 -22.94
C VAL A 47 -0.94 14.02 -21.62
N ALA A 48 -0.25 15.06 -21.16
CA ALA A 48 0.51 15.04 -19.91
C ALA A 48 -0.34 14.68 -18.69
N TRP A 49 -1.54 15.25 -18.56
CA TRP A 49 -2.45 15.00 -17.42
C TRP A 49 -3.02 13.58 -17.41
N LEU A 50 -3.33 13.05 -18.60
CA LEU A 50 -3.80 11.67 -18.76
C LEU A 50 -2.70 10.66 -18.41
N VAL A 51 -1.48 10.91 -18.88
CA VAL A 51 -0.32 10.03 -18.59
C VAL A 51 0.02 10.07 -17.10
N SER A 52 0.07 11.26 -16.48
CA SER A 52 0.34 11.38 -15.05
C SER A 52 -0.73 10.71 -14.19
N GLY A 53 -2.01 10.91 -14.53
CA GLY A 53 -3.12 10.32 -13.80
C GLY A 53 -3.15 8.79 -13.91
N THR A 54 -2.90 8.26 -15.11
CA THR A 54 -2.79 6.80 -15.34
C THR A 54 -1.63 6.21 -14.57
N PHE A 55 -0.47 6.86 -14.60
CA PHE A 55 0.72 6.42 -13.87
C PHE A 55 0.48 6.37 -12.34
N LEU A 56 -0.10 7.44 -11.78
CA LEU A 56 -0.47 7.48 -10.36
C LEU A 56 -1.49 6.39 -9.98
N SER A 57 -2.43 6.09 -10.88
CA SER A 57 -3.42 5.02 -10.66
C SER A 57 -2.77 3.64 -10.60
N ILE A 58 -1.84 3.34 -11.53
CA ILE A 58 -1.07 2.09 -11.52
C ILE A 58 -0.26 1.97 -10.23
N LEU A 59 0.41 3.05 -9.83
CA LEU A 59 1.22 3.09 -8.62
C LEU A 59 0.39 2.83 -7.35
N SER A 60 -0.82 3.39 -7.29
CA SER A 60 -1.77 3.13 -6.21
C SER A 60 -2.18 1.65 -6.13
N ILE A 61 -2.49 1.03 -7.27
CA ILE A 61 -2.83 -0.39 -7.32
C ILE A 61 -1.66 -1.24 -6.84
N PHE A 62 -0.44 -0.91 -7.27
CA PHE A 62 0.78 -1.58 -6.78
C PHE A 62 0.94 -1.50 -5.27
N LEU A 63 0.69 -0.33 -4.67
CA LEU A 63 0.75 -0.14 -3.22
C LEU A 63 -0.29 -1.00 -2.49
N MET A 64 -1.52 -1.06 -2.99
CA MET A 64 -2.59 -1.90 -2.43
C MET A 64 -2.28 -3.39 -2.56
N CYS A 65 -1.74 -3.82 -3.72
CA CYS A 65 -1.27 -5.19 -3.92
C CYS A 65 -0.15 -5.56 -2.96
N TYR A 66 0.79 -4.65 -2.70
CA TYR A 66 1.84 -4.84 -1.70
C TYR A 66 1.24 -5.01 -0.29
N ALA A 67 0.32 -4.12 0.10
CA ALA A 67 -0.39 -4.23 1.37
C ALA A 67 -1.08 -5.59 1.56
N TYR A 68 -1.74 -6.07 0.51
CA TYR A 68 -2.40 -7.38 0.50
C TYR A 68 -1.40 -8.54 0.61
N ARG A 69 -0.29 -8.49 -0.12
CA ARG A 69 0.78 -9.50 -0.04
C ARG A 69 1.40 -9.57 1.35
N THR A 70 1.67 -8.43 1.98
CA THR A 70 2.17 -8.37 3.36
C THR A 70 1.13 -8.91 4.36
N PHE A 71 -0.15 -8.61 4.16
CA PHE A 71 -1.23 -9.16 5.00
C PHE A 71 -1.27 -10.69 4.96
N LEU A 72 -1.20 -11.28 3.76
CA LEU A 72 -1.20 -12.74 3.59
C LEU A 72 0.04 -13.40 4.21
N TRP A 73 1.23 -12.85 3.94
CA TRP A 73 2.47 -13.38 4.50
C TRP A 73 2.46 -13.36 6.04
N ARG A 74 1.98 -12.27 6.64
CA ARG A 74 1.81 -12.19 8.11
C ARG A 74 0.74 -13.15 8.62
N ALA A 75 -0.36 -13.36 7.89
CA ALA A 75 -1.39 -14.32 8.27
C ALA A 75 -0.87 -15.76 8.26
N GLU A 76 -0.04 -16.12 7.29
CA GLU A 76 0.63 -17.42 7.22
C GLU A 76 1.61 -17.62 8.39
N GLN A 77 2.41 -16.61 8.74
CA GLN A 77 3.33 -16.67 9.89
C GLN A 77 2.62 -16.84 11.24
N ILE A 78 1.48 -16.17 11.41
CA ILE A 78 0.64 -16.32 12.61
C ILE A 78 0.13 -17.77 12.73
N GLY A 79 -0.20 -18.40 11.60
CA GLY A 79 -0.63 -19.81 11.55
C GLY A 79 0.51 -20.82 11.77
N SER A 80 1.70 -20.54 11.22
CA SER A 80 2.87 -21.43 11.36
C SER A 80 3.61 -21.26 12.70
N ARG A 81 3.25 -20.24 13.51
CA ARG A 81 3.90 -19.88 14.79
C ARG A 81 5.39 -19.60 14.63
N ASP A 82 5.83 -19.32 13.41
CA ASP A 82 7.22 -19.09 13.09
C ASP A 82 7.54 -17.62 13.40
N GLN A 83 8.30 -17.39 14.48
CA GLN A 83 8.69 -16.06 14.96
C GLN A 83 9.89 -15.48 14.20
N SER A 84 10.08 -15.90 12.94
CA SER A 84 11.12 -15.34 12.09
C SER A 84 10.94 -13.82 12.02
N PRO A 85 12.00 -13.00 12.21
CA PRO A 85 11.88 -11.55 12.29
C PRO A 85 11.14 -11.03 11.06
N ALA A 86 9.90 -10.60 11.26
CA ALA A 86 9.04 -10.06 10.23
C ALA A 86 9.47 -8.61 9.92
N ASP A 87 10.70 -8.46 9.43
CA ASP A 87 11.34 -7.17 9.20
C ASP A 87 10.86 -6.64 7.85
N ASP A 88 9.79 -5.85 7.84
CA ASP A 88 9.26 -5.15 6.66
C ASP A 88 10.24 -4.04 6.22
N ARG A 89 11.41 -4.43 5.70
CA ARG A 89 12.47 -3.52 5.24
C ARG A 89 12.10 -2.73 3.99
N LEU A 90 11.17 -3.24 3.19
CA LEU A 90 10.84 -2.70 1.88
C LEU A 90 9.57 -1.84 1.86
N GLY A 91 8.65 -2.02 2.80
CA GLY A 91 7.37 -1.32 2.81
C GLY A 91 7.49 0.21 2.91
N PRO A 92 8.27 0.75 3.86
CA PRO A 92 8.48 2.19 3.99
C PRO A 92 9.17 2.80 2.77
N ALA A 93 10.11 2.08 2.15
CA ALA A 93 10.82 2.54 0.95
C ALA A 93 9.91 2.62 -0.27
N ILE A 94 8.99 1.66 -0.45
CA ILE A 94 8.01 1.66 -1.53
C ILE A 94 7.00 2.80 -1.36
N LEU A 95 6.54 3.07 -0.12
CA LEU A 95 5.68 4.22 0.19
C LEU A 95 6.38 5.55 -0.09
N ALA A 96 7.60 5.72 0.41
CA ALA A 96 8.35 6.95 0.22
C ALA A 96 8.66 7.18 -1.27
N GLY A 97 9.05 6.14 -1.98
CA GLY A 97 9.31 6.18 -3.42
C GLY A 97 8.05 6.53 -4.22
N SER A 98 6.89 5.97 -3.87
CA SER A 98 5.65 6.25 -4.59
C SER A 98 5.17 7.70 -4.38
N LEU A 99 5.28 8.22 -3.15
CA LEU A 99 4.98 9.61 -2.84
C LEU A 99 5.93 10.60 -3.54
N LEU A 100 7.24 10.31 -3.54
CA LEU A 100 8.22 11.15 -4.23
C LEU A 100 7.97 11.19 -5.74
N LEU A 101 7.71 10.03 -6.36
CA LEU A 101 7.33 9.96 -7.78
C LEU A 101 6.07 10.76 -8.07
N ALA A 102 5.06 10.68 -7.20
CA ALA A 102 3.84 11.44 -7.35
C ALA A 102 4.09 12.95 -7.33
N ILE A 103 4.87 13.44 -6.37
CA ILE A 103 5.22 14.87 -6.25
C ILE A 103 6.02 15.35 -7.47
N LEU A 104 6.99 14.56 -7.94
CA LEU A 104 7.81 14.91 -9.10
C LEU A 104 6.98 15.00 -10.38
N VAL A 105 6.10 14.01 -10.62
CA VAL A 105 5.21 14.00 -11.78
C VAL A 105 4.22 15.17 -11.71
N SER A 106 3.60 15.42 -10.55
CA SER A 106 2.69 16.56 -10.38
C SER A 106 3.39 17.91 -10.59
N GLY A 107 4.60 18.08 -10.04
CA GLY A 107 5.38 19.31 -10.22
C GLY A 107 5.76 19.54 -11.68
N TRP A 108 6.14 18.49 -12.41
CA TRP A 108 6.43 18.58 -13.84
C TRP A 108 5.20 18.97 -14.66
N VAL A 109 4.02 18.37 -14.39
CA VAL A 109 2.77 18.69 -15.09
C VAL A 109 2.32 20.13 -14.85
N VAL A 110 2.54 20.69 -13.66
CA VAL A 110 2.18 22.09 -13.35
C VAL A 110 3.09 23.11 -14.03
N LEU A 111 4.35 22.74 -14.31
CA LEU A 111 5.34 23.61 -14.95
C LEU A 111 5.26 23.63 -16.48
N VAL A 112 4.51 22.70 -17.08
CA VAL A 112 4.32 22.55 -18.54
C VAL A 112 3.01 23.17 -18.99
#